data_AF-A0A539DAS5-F1
#
_entry.id   AF-A0A539DAS5-F1
#
_cell.length_a   1.000
_cell.length_b   1.000
_cell.length_c   1.000
_cell.angle_alpha   90.00
_cell.angle_beta   90.00
_cell.angle_gamma   90.00
#
_symmetry.space_group_name_H-M   'P 1'
#
loop_
_entity.id
_entity.type
_entity.pdbx_description
1 polymer ?
#
loop_
_entity_poly.entity_id
_entity_poly.type
_entity_poly.pdbx_seq_one_letter_code
_entity_poly.pdbx_strand_id
1 'polypeptide(L)'
;MRPFLIALLAFSAVAGPAAAETRYLAYDASDRVTQAMTRGITLEADRGLFGAISVRRIISTSNRGSADIRRGGPDAVRRALPAGSRETAVYTIAPEGGGRGLSRALCPGAEEAWMVIGRVRLARPMTVHAVGRWPDGGYRHCVRLSYNWRGEWALPPVTGPDDAAGTPTP
;
A
#
# COMPACT_ATOMS: atom_id res chain seq x y z
N MET A 1 -37.01 50.94 -27.15
CA MET A 1 -37.45 49.69 -27.80
C MET A 1 -36.29 48.71 -27.72
N ARG A 2 -36.49 47.58 -27.02
CA ARG A 2 -35.94 46.21 -27.18
C ARG A 2 -34.73 45.98 -28.12
N PRO A 3 -33.93 44.90 -27.96
CA PRO A 3 -33.58 44.04 -26.80
C PRO A 3 -32.04 43.77 -26.77
N PHE A 4 -31.38 43.17 -25.78
CA PHE A 4 -31.17 41.73 -25.53
C PHE A 4 -30.11 41.68 -24.41
N LEU A 5 -30.47 41.40 -23.16
CA LEU A 5 -30.48 40.07 -22.56
C LEU A 5 -29.25 39.20 -22.89
N ILE A 6 -28.37 39.11 -21.88
CA ILE A 6 -27.74 37.87 -21.40
C ILE A 6 -26.89 37.12 -22.44
N ALA A 7 -25.61 37.46 -22.53
CA ALA A 7 -24.56 36.50 -22.90
C ALA A 7 -23.81 36.15 -21.61
N LEU A 8 -24.17 35.05 -20.94
CA LEU A 8 -23.43 33.79 -21.01
C LEU A 8 -21.90 34.00 -20.87
N LEU A 9 -21.46 34.16 -19.63
CA LEU A 9 -20.13 33.71 -19.22
C LEU A 9 -20.34 32.58 -18.21
N ALA A 10 -20.67 31.42 -18.78
CA ALA A 10 -20.56 30.13 -18.13
C ALA A 10 -19.08 29.95 -17.76
N PHE A 11 -18.76 30.17 -16.49
CA PHE A 11 -17.50 29.69 -15.91
C PHE A 11 -17.62 28.17 -15.77
N SER A 12 -17.38 27.49 -16.89
CA SER A 12 -17.19 26.04 -16.93
C SER A 12 -15.89 25.73 -16.21
N ALA A 13 -15.97 25.55 -14.89
CA ALA A 13 -14.88 24.94 -14.15
C ALA A 13 -14.71 23.52 -14.71
N VAL A 14 -13.74 23.34 -15.60
CA VAL A 14 -13.21 22.01 -15.94
C VAL A 14 -12.47 21.53 -14.68
N ALA A 15 -13.23 21.03 -13.71
CA ALA A 15 -12.69 20.19 -12.67
C ALA A 15 -12.30 18.88 -13.36
N GLY A 16 -11.07 18.81 -13.88
CA GLY A 16 -10.47 17.54 -14.26
C GLY A 16 -10.61 16.55 -13.09
N PRO A 17 -10.75 15.25 -13.35
CA PRO A 17 -10.90 14.30 -12.28
C PRO A 17 -9.70 14.46 -11.36
N ALA A 18 -9.94 14.69 -10.08
CA ALA A 18 -8.93 14.50 -9.05
C ALA A 18 -8.65 12.99 -8.96
N ALA A 19 -8.05 12.43 -10.00
CA ALA A 19 -7.66 11.05 -10.06
C ALA A 19 -6.58 10.87 -8.99
N ALA A 20 -6.90 10.10 -7.96
CA ALA A 20 -5.93 9.73 -6.94
C ALA A 20 -4.79 9.00 -7.64
N GLU A 21 -3.63 9.65 -7.69
CA GLU A 21 -2.49 9.14 -8.43
C GLU A 21 -1.93 7.92 -7.70
N THR A 22 -1.97 6.75 -8.34
CA THR A 22 -1.39 5.54 -7.78
C THR A 22 0.14 5.63 -7.86
N ARG A 23 0.77 5.55 -6.70
CA ARG A 23 2.22 5.59 -6.49
C ARG A 23 2.71 4.26 -5.94
N TYR A 24 3.89 3.86 -6.37
CA TYR A 24 4.61 2.72 -5.82
C TYR A 24 5.78 3.22 -4.99
N LEU A 25 5.80 2.83 -3.73
CA LEU A 25 6.79 3.26 -2.74
C LEU A 25 7.66 2.07 -2.38
N ALA A 26 8.94 2.11 -2.72
CA ALA A 26 9.85 1.01 -2.41
C ALA A 26 10.70 1.24 -1.18
N TYR A 27 10.92 0.12 -0.51
CA TYR A 27 11.57 0.04 0.77
C TYR A 27 12.51 -1.16 0.81
N ASP A 28 13.74 -0.93 1.26
CA ASP A 28 14.75 -1.96 1.48
C ASP A 28 14.79 -2.34 2.96
N ALA A 29 15.15 -3.59 3.26
CA ALA A 29 15.36 -4.02 4.63
C ALA A 29 16.48 -3.21 5.30
N SER A 30 16.22 -2.67 6.50
CA SER A 30 17.21 -1.87 7.24
C SER A 30 18.16 -2.72 8.10
N ASP A 31 17.78 -3.95 8.42
CA ASP A 31 18.51 -4.82 9.32
C ASP A 31 18.50 -6.29 8.83
N ARG A 32 19.39 -7.11 9.38
CA ARG A 32 19.56 -8.52 8.98
C ARG A 32 18.33 -9.37 9.25
N VAL A 33 17.59 -9.07 10.31
CA VAL A 33 16.37 -9.79 10.67
C VAL A 33 15.32 -9.57 9.59
N THR A 34 15.11 -8.31 9.22
CA THR A 34 14.21 -7.92 8.14
C THR A 34 14.67 -8.55 6.84
N GLN A 35 15.96 -8.44 6.48
CA GLN A 35 16.54 -8.99 5.26
C GLN A 35 16.34 -10.50 5.12
N ALA A 36 16.41 -11.25 6.23
CA ALA A 36 16.20 -12.70 6.24
C ALA A 36 14.75 -13.09 5.92
N MET A 37 13.78 -12.26 6.34
CA MET A 37 12.35 -12.48 6.11
C MET A 37 11.90 -11.93 4.75
N THR A 38 12.35 -10.72 4.44
CA THR A 38 12.02 -9.94 3.24
C THR A 38 13.26 -9.20 2.75
N ARG A 39 13.54 -9.26 1.44
CA ARG A 39 14.61 -8.44 0.85
C ARG A 39 14.21 -6.95 0.80
N GLY A 40 12.91 -6.71 0.65
CA GLY A 40 12.30 -5.39 0.59
C GLY A 40 10.80 -5.52 0.34
N ILE A 41 10.11 -4.39 0.40
CA ILE A 41 8.68 -4.30 0.12
C ILE A 41 8.38 -3.11 -0.79
N THR A 42 7.32 -3.24 -1.59
CA THR A 42 6.76 -2.16 -2.40
C THR A 42 5.33 -1.92 -1.96
N LEU A 43 4.99 -0.68 -1.63
CA LEU A 43 3.63 -0.26 -1.31
C LEU A 43 2.98 0.30 -2.56
N GLU A 44 1.85 -0.25 -2.98
CA GLU A 44 0.96 0.42 -3.91
C GLU A 44 0.04 1.32 -3.08
N ALA A 45 0.11 2.63 -3.30
CA ALA A 45 -0.60 3.61 -2.50
C ALA A 45 -1.17 4.72 -3.37
N ASP A 46 -2.35 5.22 -3.00
CA ASP A 46 -2.91 6.40 -3.64
C ASP A 46 -2.47 7.65 -2.90
N ARG A 47 -2.06 8.67 -3.65
CA ARG A 47 -1.81 10.01 -3.12
C ARG A 47 -3.12 10.81 -3.15
N GLY A 48 -3.66 11.05 -1.96
CA GLY A 48 -4.85 11.87 -1.76
C GLY A 48 -4.56 13.37 -1.68
N LEU A 49 -5.62 14.14 -1.49
CA LEU A 49 -5.55 15.58 -1.23
C LEU A 49 -4.64 15.86 -0.01
N PHE A 50 -3.90 16.97 -0.06
CA PHE A 50 -2.93 17.37 0.98
C PHE A 50 -1.75 16.40 1.19
N GLY A 51 -1.47 15.52 0.24
CA GLY A 51 -0.33 14.59 0.31
C GLY A 51 -0.55 13.39 1.23
N ALA A 52 -1.80 13.09 1.60
CA ALA A 52 -2.13 11.89 2.35
C ALA A 52 -1.83 10.64 1.52
N ILE A 53 -1.19 9.63 2.13
CA ILE A 53 -0.85 8.36 1.46
C ILE A 53 -1.75 7.26 2.00
N SER A 54 -2.55 6.67 1.11
CA SER A 54 -3.39 5.51 1.42
C SER A 54 -2.84 4.26 0.73
N VAL A 55 -2.22 3.37 1.50
CA VAL A 55 -1.69 2.11 0.95
C VAL A 55 -2.84 1.16 0.60
N ARG A 56 -2.92 0.70 -0.64
CA ARG A 56 -3.91 -0.27 -1.10
C ARG A 56 -3.43 -1.69 -0.88
N ARG A 57 -2.17 -1.93 -1.20
CA ARG A 57 -1.54 -3.26 -1.24
C ARG A 57 -0.07 -3.16 -0.88
N ILE A 58 0.44 -4.20 -0.22
CA ILE A 58 1.87 -4.38 0.00
C ILE A 58 2.32 -5.57 -0.82
N ILE A 59 3.35 -5.38 -1.62
CA ILE A 59 4.02 -6.41 -2.40
C ILE A 59 5.33 -6.70 -1.68
N SER A 60 5.41 -7.86 -1.04
CA SER A 60 6.61 -8.26 -0.31
C SER A 60 7.50 -9.13 -1.17
N THR A 61 8.79 -8.82 -1.24
CA THR A 61 9.79 -9.71 -1.87
C THR A 61 10.52 -10.47 -0.79
N SER A 62 10.21 -11.76 -0.64
CA SER A 62 10.88 -12.65 0.31
C SER A 62 11.94 -13.52 -0.37
N ASN A 63 12.75 -14.22 0.42
CA ASN A 63 13.63 -15.27 -0.11
C ASN A 63 12.88 -16.45 -0.75
N ARG A 64 11.55 -16.54 -0.54
CA ARG A 64 10.67 -17.57 -1.12
C ARG A 64 9.76 -17.05 -2.23
N GLY A 65 10.07 -15.88 -2.81
CA GLY A 65 9.27 -15.24 -3.84
C GLY A 65 8.42 -14.08 -3.32
N SER A 66 7.48 -13.61 -4.15
CA SER A 66 6.62 -12.46 -3.83
C SER A 66 5.33 -12.86 -3.13
N ALA A 67 4.87 -12.05 -2.19
CA ALA A 67 3.58 -12.20 -1.53
C ALA A 67 2.72 -10.95 -1.73
N ASP A 68 1.43 -11.17 -1.99
CA ASP A 68 0.39 -10.15 -1.96
C ASP A 68 -0.13 -9.98 -0.54
N ILE A 69 -0.26 -8.73 -0.11
CA ILE A 69 -0.78 -8.39 1.19
C ILE A 69 -1.86 -7.32 1.00
N ARG A 70 -3.07 -7.65 1.46
CA ARG A 70 -4.29 -6.87 1.19
C ARG A 70 -4.74 -6.16 2.46
N ARG A 71 -5.21 -4.92 2.33
CA ARG A 71 -5.71 -4.15 3.47
C ARG A 71 -6.87 -4.86 4.17
N GLY A 72 -6.85 -4.84 5.50
CA GLY A 72 -7.88 -5.42 6.35
C GLY A 72 -7.34 -6.53 7.27
N GLY A 73 -8.15 -6.92 8.24
CA GLY A 73 -7.86 -7.98 9.21
C GLY A 73 -8.63 -7.77 10.51
N PRO A 74 -8.63 -8.76 11.42
CA PRO A 74 -9.34 -8.66 12.70
C PRO A 74 -8.77 -7.57 13.61
N ASP A 75 -9.63 -6.89 14.37
CA ASP A 75 -9.19 -5.89 15.35
C ASP A 75 -8.26 -6.43 16.45
N ALA A 76 -8.36 -7.73 16.73
CA ALA A 76 -7.49 -8.43 17.66
C ALA A 76 -6.01 -8.35 17.26
N VAL A 77 -5.70 -8.21 15.96
CA VAL A 77 -4.35 -8.04 15.45
C VAL A 77 -3.67 -6.80 16.05
N ARG A 78 -4.40 -5.68 16.13
CA ARG A 78 -3.87 -4.43 16.68
C ARG A 78 -3.60 -4.54 18.19
N ARG A 79 -4.43 -5.30 18.91
CA ARG A 79 -4.29 -5.53 20.35
C ARG A 79 -3.11 -6.43 20.71
N ALA A 80 -2.67 -7.27 19.77
CA ALA A 80 -1.51 -8.13 19.95
C ALA A 80 -0.17 -7.41 19.77
N LEU A 81 -0.16 -6.13 19.38
CA LEU A 81 1.06 -5.36 19.18
C LEU A 81 1.75 -5.03 20.51
N PRO A 82 3.09 -4.88 20.50
CA PRO A 82 3.82 -4.43 21.68
C PRO A 82 3.29 -3.09 22.21
N ALA A 83 3.34 -2.89 23.52
CA ALA A 83 2.95 -1.63 24.15
C ALA A 83 3.74 -0.45 23.56
N GLY A 84 3.04 0.66 23.26
CA GLY A 84 3.63 1.86 22.65
C GLY A 84 3.79 1.81 21.12
N SER A 85 3.36 0.74 20.45
CA SER A 85 3.30 0.68 18.99
C SER A 85 2.38 1.77 18.43
N ARG A 86 2.78 2.40 17.33
CA ARG A 86 2.03 3.48 16.66
C ARG A 86 1.37 3.02 15.36
N GLU A 87 1.68 1.80 14.96
CA GLU A 87 1.21 1.11 13.77
C GLU A 87 -0.23 0.64 13.99
N THR A 88 -1.11 0.93 13.04
CA THR A 88 -2.55 0.67 13.20
C THR A 88 -3.21 0.12 11.95
N ALA A 89 -2.61 0.27 10.77
CA ALA A 89 -3.20 -0.22 9.53
C ALA A 89 -2.86 -1.69 9.35
N VAL A 90 -3.87 -2.55 9.40
CA VAL A 90 -3.73 -4.01 9.29
C VAL A 90 -3.85 -4.45 7.83
N TYR A 91 -3.02 -5.41 7.43
CA TYR A 91 -3.02 -6.05 6.13
C TYR A 91 -2.88 -7.56 6.28
N THR A 92 -3.76 -8.31 5.62
CA THR A 92 -3.72 -9.78 5.57
C THR A 92 -2.69 -10.25 4.54
N ILE A 93 -1.81 -11.18 4.94
CA ILE A 93 -0.92 -11.85 4.00
C ILE A 93 -1.74 -12.93 3.28
N ALA A 94 -1.97 -12.74 1.99
CA ALA A 94 -2.71 -13.71 1.19
C ALA A 94 -1.88 -15.01 1.05
N PRO A 95 -2.44 -16.22 1.19
CA PRO A 95 -1.64 -17.46 1.20
C PRO A 95 -1.06 -17.82 -0.18
N GLU A 96 -1.56 -17.23 -1.26
CA GLU A 96 -1.15 -17.48 -2.63
C GLU A 96 0.28 -16.99 -2.94
N GLY A 97 0.87 -17.51 -4.02
CA GLY A 97 2.25 -17.19 -4.39
C GLY A 97 3.24 -17.52 -3.27
N GLY A 98 4.08 -16.55 -2.91
CA GLY A 98 5.03 -16.63 -1.79
C GLY A 98 4.39 -16.39 -0.41
N GLY A 99 3.08 -16.17 -0.33
CA GLY A 99 2.34 -15.81 0.88
C GLY A 99 2.47 -16.79 2.04
N ARG A 100 2.16 -18.08 1.83
CA ARG A 100 2.39 -19.13 2.84
C ARG A 100 3.85 -19.18 3.31
N GLY A 101 4.78 -18.98 2.39
CA GLY A 101 6.20 -18.92 2.68
C GLY A 101 6.53 -17.73 3.59
N LEU A 102 5.98 -16.55 3.29
CA LEU A 102 6.15 -15.35 4.10
C LEU A 102 5.51 -15.49 5.48
N SER A 103 4.26 -15.97 5.57
CA SER A 103 3.56 -16.18 6.85
C SER A 103 4.33 -17.11 7.78
N ARG A 104 4.87 -18.23 7.27
CA ARG A 104 5.71 -19.16 8.05
C ARG A 104 7.05 -18.57 8.46
N ALA A 105 7.62 -17.68 7.65
CA ALA A 105 8.86 -17.00 8.00
C ALA A 105 8.63 -15.98 9.13
N LEU A 106 7.56 -15.19 9.02
CA LEU A 106 7.23 -14.15 9.99
C LEU A 106 6.67 -14.69 11.29
N CYS A 107 5.78 -15.69 11.23
CA CYS A 107 5.05 -16.26 12.36
C CYS A 107 5.10 -17.80 12.30
N PRO A 108 6.20 -18.44 12.72
CA PRO A 108 6.31 -19.89 12.73
C PRO A 108 5.20 -20.53 13.60
N GLY A 109 4.42 -21.43 13.00
CA GLY A 109 3.33 -22.16 13.68
C GLY A 109 1.98 -21.44 13.75
N ALA A 110 1.85 -20.24 13.20
CA ALA A 110 0.56 -19.56 13.06
C ALA A 110 -0.24 -20.12 11.86
N GLU A 111 -1.57 -20.17 11.99
CA GLU A 111 -2.50 -20.56 10.92
C GLU A 111 -2.71 -19.43 9.91
N GLU A 112 -2.76 -18.19 10.42
CA GLU A 112 -2.93 -16.96 9.65
C GLU A 112 -1.92 -15.91 10.13
N ALA A 113 -1.55 -14.98 9.25
CA ALA A 113 -0.64 -13.88 9.58
C ALA A 113 -1.03 -12.56 8.91
N TRP A 114 -0.76 -11.48 9.63
CA TRP A 114 -1.03 -10.10 9.22
C TRP A 114 0.21 -9.23 9.39
N MET A 115 0.29 -8.18 8.57
CA MET A 115 1.25 -7.10 8.72
C MET A 115 0.53 -5.83 9.19
N VAL A 116 1.10 -5.14 10.17
CA VAL A 116 0.58 -3.88 10.70
C VAL A 116 1.60 -2.79 10.44
N ILE A 117 1.19 -1.74 9.73
CA ILE A 117 2.04 -0.58 9.42
C ILE A 117 1.46 0.71 9.99
N GLY A 118 2.34 1.69 10.16
CA GLY A 118 1.99 3.03 10.58
C GLY A 118 1.59 3.92 9.42
N ARG A 119 1.43 5.21 9.72
CA ARG A 119 1.26 6.23 8.69
C ARG A 119 2.52 6.28 7.81
N VAL A 120 2.33 6.03 6.51
CA VAL A 120 3.40 6.13 5.53
C VAL A 120 3.74 7.60 5.28
N ARG A 121 5.04 7.90 5.22
CA ARG A 121 5.59 9.22 4.93
C ARG A 121 6.70 9.04 3.89
N LEU A 122 6.71 9.89 2.86
CA LEU A 122 7.75 9.85 1.83
C LEU A 122 9.13 10.15 2.41
N ALA A 123 10.15 9.51 1.85
CA ALA A 123 11.55 9.69 2.27
C ALA A 123 11.81 9.43 3.76
N ARG A 124 10.98 8.59 4.40
CA ARG A 124 11.13 8.22 5.81
C ARG A 124 11.18 6.71 5.97
N PRO A 125 11.98 6.21 6.94
CA PRO A 125 11.96 4.80 7.28
C PRO A 125 10.59 4.40 7.83
N MET A 126 10.28 3.11 7.73
CA MET A 126 9.01 2.53 8.17
C MET A 126 9.25 1.32 9.06
N THR A 127 8.41 1.19 10.09
CA THR A 127 8.30 -0.03 10.90
C THR A 127 7.06 -0.80 10.48
N VAL A 128 7.19 -2.13 10.43
CA VAL A 128 6.08 -3.05 10.19
C VAL A 128 6.10 -4.14 11.25
N HIS A 129 4.94 -4.49 11.80
CA HIS A 129 4.80 -5.61 12.72
C HIS A 129 4.13 -6.78 12.04
N ALA A 130 4.62 -8.00 12.27
CA ALA A 130 3.89 -9.21 11.92
C ALA A 130 3.18 -9.75 13.15
N VAL A 131 1.93 -10.18 12.96
CA VAL A 131 1.10 -10.80 14.00
C VAL A 131 0.51 -12.07 13.41
N GLY A 132 0.51 -13.15 14.18
CA GLY A 132 -0.04 -14.43 13.79
C GLY A 132 -1.26 -14.78 14.63
N ARG A 133 -2.10 -15.68 14.11
CA ARG A 133 -3.15 -16.36 14.87
C ARG A 133 -2.75 -17.81 15.06
N TRP A 134 -2.76 -18.28 16.30
CA TRP A 134 -2.42 -19.65 16.65
C TRP A 134 -3.65 -20.56 16.68
N PRO A 135 -3.47 -21.90 16.67
CA PRO A 135 -4.56 -22.87 16.72
C PRO A 135 -5.48 -22.74 17.94
N ASP A 136 -4.98 -22.14 19.03
CA ASP A 136 -5.77 -21.81 20.23
C ASP A 136 -6.67 -20.57 20.04
N GLY A 137 -6.66 -19.97 18.85
CA GLY A 137 -7.39 -18.75 18.52
C GLY A 137 -6.70 -17.46 18.99
N GLY A 138 -5.57 -17.56 19.68
CA GLY A 138 -4.82 -16.42 20.22
C GLY A 138 -4.05 -15.66 19.14
N TYR A 139 -4.01 -14.33 19.27
CA TYR A 139 -3.20 -13.46 18.42
C TYR A 139 -1.91 -13.09 19.16
N ARG A 140 -0.76 -13.24 18.50
CA ARG A 140 0.54 -12.89 19.09
C ARG A 140 1.41 -12.12 18.12
N HIS A 141 2.12 -11.11 18.62
CA HIS A 141 3.18 -10.45 17.87
C HIS A 141 4.32 -11.43 17.60
N CYS A 142 4.75 -11.52 16.35
CA CYS A 142 5.80 -12.46 15.95
C CYS A 142 7.14 -11.76 15.75
N VAL A 143 7.15 -10.67 14.97
CA VAL A 143 8.39 -9.97 14.62
C VAL A 143 8.11 -8.51 14.26
N ARG A 144 9.11 -7.66 14.49
CA ARG A 144 9.16 -6.28 13.99
C ARG A 144 10.15 -6.22 12.83
N LEU A 145 9.74 -5.60 11.74
CA LEU A 145 10.53 -5.38 10.53
C LEU A 145 10.81 -3.89 10.39
N SER A 146 12.03 -3.56 9.99
CA SER A 146 12.50 -2.18 9.83
C SER A 146 12.91 -1.96 8.37
N TYR A 147 12.40 -0.90 7.75
CA TYR A 147 12.67 -0.61 6.36
C TYR A 147 13.16 0.82 6.13
N ASN A 148 14.08 0.97 5.19
CA ASN A 148 14.60 2.24 4.70
C ASN A 148 13.93 2.60 3.39
N TRP A 149 13.64 3.88 3.22
CA TRP A 149 13.12 4.40 1.96
C TRP A 149 14.13 4.24 0.83
N ARG A 150 13.69 3.69 -0.31
CA ARG A 150 14.49 3.57 -1.54
C ARG A 150 14.07 4.58 -2.60
N GLY A 151 12.78 4.76 -2.81
CA GLY A 151 12.28 5.66 -3.86
C GLY A 151 10.80 5.47 -4.18
N GLU A 152 10.29 6.34 -5.05
CA GLU A 152 8.95 6.24 -5.60
C GLU A 152 8.94 6.24 -7.12
N TRP A 153 7.94 5.58 -7.70
CA TRP A 153 7.56 5.73 -9.11
C TRP A 153 6.05 5.74 -9.25
N ALA A 154 5.56 6.26 -10.37
CA ALA A 154 4.17 6.13 -10.79
C ALA A 154 4.12 5.24 -12.03
N LEU A 155 3.01 4.53 -12.21
CA LEU A 155 2.68 4.06 -13.55
C LEU A 155 2.18 5.25 -14.36
N PRO A 156 2.50 5.33 -15.67
CA PRO A 156 1.90 6.35 -16.52
C PRO A 156 0.37 6.25 -16.41
N PRO A 157 -0.36 7.38 -16.42
CA PRO A 157 -1.81 7.34 -16.49
C PRO A 157 -2.21 6.52 -17.72
N VAL A 158 -3.15 5.60 -17.55
CA VAL A 158 -3.74 4.88 -18.67
C VAL A 158 -4.57 5.90 -19.46
N THR A 159 -4.04 6.41 -20.57
CA THR A 159 -4.83 7.20 -21.51
C THR A 159 -5.91 6.30 -22.09
N GLY A 160 -7.17 6.71 -21.90
CA GLY A 160 -8.33 6.02 -22.49
C GLY A 160 -8.28 6.08 -24.03
N PRO A 161 -9.06 5.24 -24.72
CA PRO A 161 -9.00 5.07 -26.17
C PRO A 161 -9.65 6.21 -26.99
N ASP A 162 -9.43 7.47 -26.64
CA ASP A 162 -10.01 8.63 -27.35
C ASP A 162 -8.98 9.49 -28.13
N ASP A 163 -7.68 9.17 -28.09
CA ASP A 163 -6.65 9.92 -28.83
C ASP A 163 -6.35 9.36 -30.24
N ALA A 164 -7.09 8.32 -30.69
CA ALA A 164 -6.97 7.75 -32.03
C ALA A 164 -7.95 8.40 -33.03
N ALA A 165 -7.97 9.73 -33.09
CA ALA A 165 -8.66 10.48 -34.15
C ALA A 165 -7.83 11.68 -34.63
N GLY A 166 -6.52 11.48 -34.79
CA GLY A 166 -5.66 12.35 -35.59
C GLY A 166 -5.47 11.74 -36.99
N THR A 167 -6.21 12.24 -37.97
CA THR A 167 -6.14 11.89 -39.40
C THR A 167 -4.72 11.85 -39.98
N PRO A 168 -4.36 10.82 -40.76
CA PRO A 168 -3.31 10.95 -41.77
C PRO A 168 -3.92 11.49 -43.08
N THR A 169 -3.56 12.71 -43.46
CA THR A 169 -3.85 13.27 -44.79
C THR A 169 -2.77 12.78 -45.79
N PRO A 170 -3.13 12.41 -47.04
CA PRO A 170 -2.18 12.06 -48.09
C PRO A 170 -1.33 13.24 -48.58
#